data_AF-A0A661N0I9-F1
#
_entry.id   AF-A0A661N0I9-F1
#
_cell.length_a   1.000
_cell.length_b   1.000
_cell.length_c   1.000
_cell.angle_alpha   90.00
_cell.angle_beta   90.00
_cell.angle_gamma   90.00
#
_symmetry.space_group_name_H-M   'P 1'
#
loop_
_entity.id
_entity.type
_entity.pdbx_description
1 polymer ?
#
loop_
_entity_poly.entity_id
_entity_poly.type
_entity_poly.pdbx_seq_one_letter_code
_entity_poly.pdbx_strand_id
1 'polypeptide(L)'
;EALLHAYMVHVAKDFEEILDEKLRGLRSLGDRLVEAVAVSVELIREREDVAPFFNEEGLGLTAQLTSNAAAMREQLVRQIERESCSDRIQGTLRNDVSAEEAAEWVTRMIFSFSVLPSEARSGVSLRKYLRKMLIPSLIEG
;
A
#
# COMPACT_ATOMS: atom_id res chain seq x y z
N GLU A 1 16.85 -19.51 2.43
CA GLU A 1 15.74 -18.89 3.19
C GLU A 1 16.19 -17.71 4.04
N ALA A 2 17.12 -17.86 4.99
CA ALA A 2 17.55 -16.76 5.86
C ALA A 2 18.10 -15.50 5.13
N LEU A 3 18.89 -15.69 4.05
CA LEU A 3 19.39 -14.58 3.23
C LEU A 3 18.27 -13.86 2.46
N LEU A 4 17.33 -14.60 1.89
CA LEU A 4 16.17 -14.04 1.20
C LEU A 4 15.27 -13.26 2.18
N HIS A 5 15.07 -13.80 3.38
CA HIS A 5 14.32 -13.11 4.43
C HIS A 5 14.99 -11.80 4.86
N ALA A 6 16.30 -11.83 5.14
CA ALA A 6 17.05 -10.61 5.48
C ALA A 6 17.02 -9.57 4.34
N TYR A 7 17.10 -10.03 3.09
CA TYR A 7 16.96 -9.16 1.92
C TYR A 7 15.58 -8.52 1.84
N MET A 8 14.50 -9.29 2.00
CA MET A 8 13.14 -8.76 1.97
C MET A 8 12.87 -7.77 3.11
N VAL A 9 13.46 -7.97 4.29
CA VAL A 9 13.39 -6.99 5.38
C VAL A 9 14.11 -5.69 5.01
N HIS A 10 15.28 -5.78 4.37
CA HIS A 10 16.00 -4.60 3.89
C HIS A 10 15.19 -3.84 2.84
N VAL A 11 14.62 -4.55 1.84
CA VAL A 11 13.73 -3.99 0.82
C VAL A 11 12.52 -3.30 1.47
N ALA A 12 11.89 -3.93 2.46
CA ALA A 12 10.73 -3.37 3.15
C ALA A 12 11.08 -2.06 3.87
N LYS A 13 12.26 -1.99 4.50
CA LYS A 13 12.73 -0.76 5.16
C LYS A 13 12.95 0.37 4.16
N ASP A 14 13.59 0.09 3.02
CA ASP A 14 13.78 1.08 1.96
C ASP A 14 12.42 1.59 1.43
N PHE A 15 11.43 0.69 1.30
CA PHE A 15 10.07 1.04 0.90
C PHE A 15 9.40 1.98 1.90
N GLU A 16 9.53 1.68 3.19
CA GLU A 16 8.98 2.52 4.26
C GLU A 16 9.58 3.92 4.22
N GLU A 17 10.91 4.05 4.04
CA GLU A 17 11.58 5.35 3.98
C GLU A 17 11.10 6.20 2.79
N ILE A 18 10.96 5.58 1.60
CA ILE A 18 10.44 6.26 0.41
C ILE A 18 8.97 6.64 0.61
N LEU A 19 8.16 5.72 1.15
CA LEU A 19 6.74 5.97 1.39
C LEU A 19 6.56 7.13 2.37
N ASP A 20 7.27 7.14 3.49
CA ASP A 20 7.24 8.21 4.47
C ASP A 20 7.62 9.57 3.86
N GLU A 21 8.61 9.60 2.97
CA GLU A 21 8.97 10.82 2.24
C GLU A 21 7.83 11.31 1.36
N LYS A 22 7.23 10.43 0.55
CA LYS A 22 6.11 10.77 -0.36
C LYS A 22 4.87 11.23 0.41
N LEU A 23 4.63 10.66 1.59
CA LEU A 23 3.48 11.01 2.42
C LEU A 23 3.71 12.26 3.28
N ARG A 24 4.95 12.71 3.51
CA ARG A 24 5.32 13.76 4.50
C ARG A 24 4.56 15.09 4.36
N GLY A 25 4.09 15.42 3.15
CA GLY A 25 3.34 16.66 2.87
C GLY A 25 1.82 16.50 2.82
N LEU A 26 1.31 15.27 2.80
CA LEU A 26 -0.11 15.00 2.61
C LEU A 26 -0.87 15.11 3.92
N ARG A 27 -1.86 15.99 3.94
CA ARG A 27 -2.72 16.28 5.11
C ARG A 27 -4.12 15.68 5.00
N SER A 28 -4.43 14.92 3.98
CA SER A 28 -5.71 14.21 3.85
C SER A 28 -5.47 12.72 4.00
N LEU A 29 -6.21 12.04 4.88
CA LEU A 29 -6.14 10.59 5.04
C LEU A 29 -6.43 9.89 3.71
N GLY A 30 -7.46 10.34 2.99
CA GLY A 30 -7.80 9.79 1.67
C GLY A 30 -6.68 9.93 0.64
N ASP A 31 -6.03 11.10 0.57
CA ASP A 31 -4.90 11.30 -0.35
C ASP A 31 -3.67 10.48 0.08
N ARG A 32 -3.43 10.31 1.38
CA ARG A 32 -2.35 9.46 1.89
C ARG A 32 -2.57 8.00 1.52
N LEU A 33 -3.79 7.47 1.67
CA LEU A 33 -4.12 6.10 1.27
C LEU A 33 -3.96 5.90 -0.25
N VAL A 34 -4.43 6.85 -1.05
CA VAL A 34 -4.27 6.82 -2.52
C VAL A 34 -2.79 6.83 -2.91
N GLU A 35 -2.00 7.73 -2.32
CA GLU A 35 -0.58 7.84 -2.62
C GLU A 35 0.19 6.61 -2.14
N ALA A 36 -0.16 6.05 -0.98
CA ALA A 36 0.46 4.83 -0.47
C ALA A 36 0.28 3.65 -1.42
N VAL A 37 -0.92 3.46 -1.96
CA VAL A 37 -1.17 2.42 -2.96
C VAL A 37 -0.40 2.71 -4.25
N ALA A 38 -0.48 3.94 -4.76
CA ALA A 38 0.15 4.31 -6.03
C ALA A 38 1.67 4.13 -5.99
N VAL A 39 2.32 4.69 -4.96
CA VAL A 39 3.78 4.60 -4.76
C VAL A 39 4.21 3.16 -4.55
N SER A 40 3.49 2.37 -3.74
CA SER A 40 3.84 0.96 -3.54
C SER A 40 3.81 0.17 -4.86
N VAL A 41 2.78 0.37 -5.67
CA VAL A 41 2.66 -0.27 -6.99
C VAL A 41 3.77 0.17 -7.94
N GLU A 42 4.10 1.46 -7.96
CA GLU A 42 5.18 2.02 -8.78
C GLU A 42 6.54 1.42 -8.37
N LEU A 43 6.85 1.42 -7.06
CA LEU A 43 8.09 0.86 -6.52
C LEU A 43 8.24 -0.64 -6.78
N ILE A 44 7.17 -1.43 -6.63
CA ILE A 44 7.19 -2.87 -6.94
C ILE A 44 7.51 -3.10 -8.42
N ARG A 45 6.93 -2.31 -9.31
CA ARG A 45 7.11 -2.46 -10.77
C ARG A 45 8.48 -2.00 -11.25
N GLU A 46 9.03 -0.94 -10.66
CA GLU A 46 10.30 -0.34 -11.10
C GLU A 46 11.54 -1.08 -10.58
N ARG A 47 11.39 -1.89 -9.52
CA ARG A 47 12.48 -2.66 -8.94
C ARG A 47 12.64 -4.02 -9.60
N GLU A 48 13.69 -4.18 -10.39
CA GLU A 48 14.04 -5.44 -11.07
C GLU A 48 14.21 -6.63 -10.11
N ASP A 49 14.62 -6.36 -8.88
CA ASP A 49 14.83 -7.35 -7.82
C ASP A 49 13.55 -7.72 -7.05
N VAL A 50 12.47 -6.95 -7.20
CA VAL A 50 11.19 -7.14 -6.49
C VAL A 50 10.07 -7.57 -7.44
N ALA A 51 10.00 -6.95 -8.63
CA ALA A 51 8.97 -7.22 -9.64
C ALA A 51 8.78 -8.71 -9.96
N PRO A 52 9.82 -9.57 -10.03
CA PRO A 52 9.64 -11.00 -10.30
C PRO A 52 8.82 -11.76 -9.25
N PHE A 53 8.71 -11.24 -8.02
CA PHE A 53 7.83 -11.83 -7.00
C PHE A 53 6.36 -11.48 -7.22
N PHE A 54 6.05 -10.46 -8.01
CA PHE A 54 4.68 -9.96 -8.22
C PHE A 54 4.20 -10.20 -9.65
N ASN A 55 4.46 -11.38 -10.21
CA ASN A 55 3.90 -11.84 -11.48
C ASN A 55 3.23 -13.22 -11.31
N GLU A 56 2.56 -13.72 -12.36
CA GLU A 56 1.82 -14.99 -12.30
C GLU A 56 2.69 -16.18 -11.86
N GLU A 57 3.95 -16.23 -12.30
CA GLU A 57 4.92 -17.28 -11.97
C GLU A 57 5.47 -17.14 -10.53
N GLY A 58 5.61 -15.90 -10.07
CA GLY A 58 6.09 -15.53 -8.73
C GLY A 58 5.06 -15.70 -7.63
N LEU A 59 3.77 -15.84 -7.96
CA LEU A 59 2.70 -16.08 -6.98
C LEU A 59 2.97 -17.34 -6.12
N GLY A 60 3.56 -18.39 -6.69
CA GLY A 60 3.97 -19.58 -5.94
C GLY A 60 5.05 -19.29 -4.88
N LEU A 61 5.93 -18.31 -5.14
CA LEU A 61 6.98 -17.84 -4.24
C LEU A 61 6.44 -16.84 -3.20
N THR A 62 5.42 -16.04 -3.55
CA THR A 62 4.78 -15.10 -2.61
C THR A 62 4.08 -15.79 -1.43
N ALA A 63 3.75 -17.07 -1.53
CA ALA A 63 3.25 -17.83 -0.38
C ALA A 63 4.26 -17.80 0.80
N GLN A 64 5.56 -17.75 0.54
CA GLN A 64 6.59 -17.57 1.59
C GLN A 64 6.72 -16.12 2.08
N LEU A 65 6.24 -15.14 1.31
CA LEU A 65 6.17 -13.72 1.70
C LEU A 65 4.96 -13.42 2.60
N THR A 66 4.01 -14.35 2.74
CA THR A 66 2.76 -14.12 3.51
C THR A 66 2.97 -13.92 5.01
N SER A 67 4.05 -14.45 5.61
CA SER A 67 4.39 -14.15 7.01
C SER A 67 4.72 -12.66 7.22
N ASN A 68 5.41 -12.04 6.25
CA ASN A 68 5.73 -10.62 6.27
C ASN A 68 4.50 -9.76 5.96
N ALA A 69 3.59 -10.24 5.11
CA ALA A 69 2.35 -9.53 4.80
C ALA A 69 1.47 -9.32 6.04
N ALA A 70 1.48 -10.24 7.01
CA ALA A 70 0.75 -10.08 8.27
C ALA A 70 1.31 -8.93 9.12
N ALA A 71 2.64 -8.86 9.29
CA ALA A 71 3.30 -7.79 10.05
C ALA A 71 3.15 -6.43 9.37
N MET A 72 3.29 -6.38 8.04
CA MET A 72 3.07 -5.16 7.25
C MET A 72 1.63 -4.66 7.38
N ARG A 73 0.65 -5.58 7.35
CA ARG A 73 -0.77 -5.23 7.53
C ARG A 73 -1.02 -4.69 8.94
N GLU A 74 -0.45 -5.31 9.97
CA GLU A 74 -0.59 -4.83 11.36
C GLU A 74 -0.01 -3.41 11.55
N GLN A 75 1.13 -3.14 10.92
CA GLN A 75 1.72 -1.81 10.90
C GLN A 75 0.84 -0.79 10.18
N LEU A 76 0.27 -1.17 9.03
CA LEU A 76 -0.66 -0.32 8.28
C LEU A 76 -1.92 -0.01 9.10
N VAL A 77 -2.49 -0.99 9.81
CA VAL A 77 -3.63 -0.77 10.73
C VAL A 77 -3.29 0.30 11.76
N ARG A 78 -2.19 0.11 12.51
CA ARG A 78 -1.74 1.09 13.51
C ARG A 78 -1.52 2.48 12.93
N GLN A 79 -1.02 2.55 11.70
CA GLN A 79 -0.80 3.82 11.02
C GLN A 79 -2.14 4.49 10.67
N ILE A 80 -3.10 3.74 10.12
CA ILE A 80 -4.42 4.26 9.78
C ILE A 80 -5.16 4.76 11.03
N GLU A 81 -5.12 4.00 12.14
CA GLU A 81 -5.71 4.41 13.41
C GLU A 81 -5.09 5.73 13.91
N ARG A 82 -3.75 5.77 13.97
CA ARG A 82 -3.01 6.96 14.41
C ARG A 82 -3.31 8.18 13.56
N GLU A 83 -3.37 8.02 12.24
CA GLU A 83 -3.65 9.12 11.31
C GLU A 83 -5.11 9.57 11.37
N SER A 84 -6.05 8.64 11.52
CA SER A 84 -7.49 8.96 11.66
C SER A 84 -7.80 9.74 12.93
N CYS A 85 -6.98 9.59 13.98
CA CYS A 85 -7.10 10.34 15.23
C CYS A 85 -6.18 11.57 15.31
N SER A 86 -5.45 11.92 14.25
CA SER A 86 -4.47 13.01 14.28
C SER A 86 -5.08 14.35 13.89
N ASP A 87 -4.92 15.38 14.72
CA ASP A 87 -5.30 16.77 14.39
C ASP A 87 -4.54 17.34 13.17
N ARG A 88 -3.48 16.67 12.72
CA ARG A 88 -2.68 17.07 11.55
C ARG A 88 -3.21 16.51 10.24
N ILE A 89 -4.08 15.51 10.30
CA ILE A 89 -4.63 14.80 9.15
C ILE A 89 -6.13 15.07 9.10
N GLN A 90 -6.60 15.43 7.91
CA GLN A 90 -8.00 15.70 7.59
C GLN A 90 -8.66 14.45 7.04
N GLY A 91 -9.94 14.30 7.35
CA GLY A 91 -10.73 13.14 6.97
C GLY A 91 -10.52 12.00 7.95
N THR A 92 -11.60 11.27 8.19
CA THR A 92 -11.61 10.05 9.00
C THR A 92 -12.07 8.90 8.14
N LEU A 93 -11.82 7.69 8.60
CA LEU A 93 -12.54 6.55 8.05
C LEU A 93 -14.05 6.75 8.22
N ARG A 94 -14.81 6.15 7.32
CA ARG A 94 -16.26 6.01 7.48
C ARG A 94 -16.57 5.28 8.79
N ASN A 95 -17.69 5.61 9.41
CA ASN A 95 -18.08 5.00 10.68
C ASN A 95 -18.31 3.48 10.61
N ASP A 96 -18.60 2.95 9.41
CA ASP A 96 -18.80 1.53 9.15
C ASP A 96 -17.54 0.81 8.65
N VAL A 97 -16.38 1.48 8.67
CA VAL A 97 -15.10 0.93 8.18
C VAL A 97 -14.06 0.99 9.30
N SER A 98 -13.57 -0.18 9.69
CA SER A 98 -12.44 -0.33 10.61
C SER A 98 -11.10 -0.05 9.94
N ALA A 99 -10.07 0.23 10.73
CA ALA A 99 -8.71 0.37 10.23
C ALA A 99 -8.20 -0.96 9.63
N GLU A 100 -8.64 -2.10 10.16
CA GLU A 100 -8.38 -3.43 9.62
C GLU A 100 -8.95 -3.62 8.22
N GLU A 101 -10.22 -3.25 8.01
CA GLU A 101 -10.87 -3.33 6.69
C GLU A 101 -10.22 -2.38 5.68
N ALA A 102 -9.86 -1.17 6.10
CA ALA A 102 -9.14 -0.22 5.27
C ALA A 102 -7.75 -0.75 4.88
N ALA A 103 -6.99 -1.30 5.83
CA ALA A 103 -5.67 -1.89 5.59
C ALA A 103 -5.76 -3.10 4.66
N GLU A 104 -6.79 -3.94 4.82
CA GLU A 104 -7.06 -5.06 3.92
C GLU A 104 -7.32 -4.56 2.49
N TRP A 105 -8.19 -3.56 2.32
CA TRP A 105 -8.50 -2.97 1.01
C TRP A 105 -7.27 -2.39 0.33
N VAL A 106 -6.48 -1.61 1.06
CA VAL A 106 -5.21 -1.04 0.56
C VAL A 106 -4.26 -2.14 0.11
N THR A 107 -4.07 -3.16 0.94
CA THR A 107 -3.17 -4.29 0.66
C THR A 107 -3.62 -5.04 -0.60
N ARG A 108 -4.93 -5.37 -0.70
CA ARG A 108 -5.50 -6.04 -1.88
C ARG A 108 -5.30 -5.23 -3.15
N MET A 109 -5.42 -3.91 -3.08
CA MET A 109 -5.22 -3.03 -4.24
C MET A 109 -3.75 -3.01 -4.68
N ILE A 110 -2.80 -2.94 -3.74
CA ILE A 110 -1.37 -3.04 -4.04
C ILE A 110 -1.08 -4.37 -4.76
N PHE A 111 -1.51 -5.50 -4.19
CA PHE A 111 -1.30 -6.82 -4.81
C PHE A 111 -1.96 -6.92 -6.19
N SER A 112 -3.23 -6.50 -6.31
CA SER A 112 -3.96 -6.58 -7.57
C SER A 112 -3.29 -5.79 -8.69
N PHE A 113 -2.88 -4.54 -8.41
CA PHE A 113 -2.20 -3.72 -9.41
C PHE A 113 -0.76 -4.14 -9.69
N SER A 114 -0.09 -4.77 -8.72
CA SER A 114 1.27 -5.27 -8.92
C SER A 114 1.27 -6.53 -9.77
N VAL A 115 0.38 -7.48 -9.47
CA VAL A 115 0.30 -8.79 -10.14
C VAL A 115 -0.40 -8.74 -11.50
N LEU A 116 -1.48 -7.95 -11.61
CA LEU A 116 -2.24 -7.78 -12.85
C LEU A 116 -2.11 -6.32 -13.34
N PRO A 117 -0.94 -5.94 -13.88
CA PRO A 117 -0.71 -4.58 -14.30
C PRO A 117 -1.63 -4.20 -15.47
N SER A 118 -2.09 -2.96 -15.46
CA SER A 118 -2.79 -2.35 -16.58
C SER A 118 -1.91 -1.23 -17.12
N GLU A 119 -1.47 -1.34 -18.38
CA GLU A 119 -0.65 -0.31 -19.04
C GLU A 119 -1.36 1.06 -19.07
N ALA A 120 -2.68 1.08 -19.08
CA ALA A 120 -3.48 2.31 -19.03
C ALA A 120 -3.48 3.02 -17.66
N ARG A 121 -2.94 2.39 -16.61
CA ARG A 121 -3.05 2.85 -15.22
C ARG A 121 -1.66 2.94 -14.56
N SER A 122 -1.01 4.09 -14.75
CA SER A 122 0.27 4.48 -14.14
C SER A 122 0.27 5.96 -13.76
N GLY A 123 1.14 6.38 -12.84
CA GLY A 123 1.33 7.78 -12.50
C GLY A 123 0.04 8.49 -12.09
N VAL A 124 -0.29 9.55 -12.83
CA VAL A 124 -1.49 10.38 -12.59
C VAL A 124 -2.78 9.62 -12.87
N SER A 125 -2.82 8.74 -13.87
CA SER A 125 -4.04 7.99 -14.21
C SER A 125 -4.37 6.95 -13.13
N LEU A 126 -3.34 6.31 -12.55
CA LEU A 126 -3.49 5.42 -11.41
C LEU A 126 -4.03 6.16 -10.18
N ARG A 127 -3.42 7.28 -9.79
CA ARG A 127 -3.88 8.10 -8.65
C ARG A 127 -5.34 8.56 -8.82
N LYS A 128 -5.71 9.00 -10.04
CA LYS A 128 -7.09 9.38 -10.35
C LYS A 128 -8.06 8.21 -10.20
N TYR A 129 -7.68 7.02 -10.68
CA TYR A 129 -8.49 5.81 -10.54
C TYR A 129 -8.64 5.41 -9.06
N LEU A 130 -7.53 5.35 -8.33
CA LEU A 130 -7.51 5.03 -6.91
C LEU A 130 -8.34 6.00 -6.09
N ARG A 131 -8.25 7.31 -6.36
CA ARG A 131 -9.09 8.33 -5.71
C ARG A 131 -10.58 8.06 -5.91
N LYS A 132 -10.99 7.70 -7.14
CA LYS A 132 -12.38 7.37 -7.47
C LYS A 132 -12.89 6.14 -6.71
N MET A 133 -12.02 5.15 -6.48
CA MET A 133 -12.40 3.86 -5.89
C MET A 133 -12.27 3.84 -4.36
N LEU A 134 -11.16 4.36 -3.82
CA LEU A 134 -10.81 4.26 -2.41
C LEU A 134 -11.53 5.29 -1.55
N ILE A 135 -11.55 6.57 -1.96
CA ILE A 135 -12.06 7.63 -1.09
C ILE A 135 -13.54 7.40 -0.73
N PRO A 136 -14.48 7.20 -1.68
CA PRO A 136 -15.88 6.99 -1.32
C PRO A 136 -16.14 5.70 -0.52
N SER A 137 -15.22 4.73 -0.64
CA SER A 137 -15.35 3.42 0.02
C SER A 137 -14.79 3.42 1.43
N LEU A 138 -13.85 4.31 1.75
CA LEU A 138 -13.08 4.28 3.01
C LEU A 138 -13.23 5.54 3.84
N ILE A 139 -13.41 6.71 3.22
CA ILE A 139 -13.34 8.02 3.89
C ILE A 139 -14.74 8.62 4.00
N GLU A 140 -15.03 9.21 5.15
CA GLU A 140 -16.29 9.94 5.37
C GLU A 140 -16.39 11.17 4.45
N GLY A 141 -17.59 11.44 3.93
CA GLY A 141 -17.85 12.49 2.94
C GLY A 141 -17.91 13.91 3.50
#